data_AF-A0A4S9W5W3-F1
#
_entry.id   AF-A0A4S9W5W3-F1
#
_cell.length_a   1.000
_cell.length_b   1.000
_cell.length_c   1.000
_cell.angle_alpha   90.00
_cell.angle_beta   90.00
_cell.angle_gamma   90.00
#
_symmetry.space_group_name_H-M   'P 1'
#
loop_
_entity.id
_entity.type
_entity.pdbx_description
1 polymer ?
#
loop_
_entity_poly.entity_id
_entity_poly.type
_entity_poly.pdbx_seq_one_letter_code
_entity_poly.pdbx_strand_id
1 'polypeptide(L)'
;MVDRSKSSHPLFHYLFHSTSLTDPPSKVITKTFQPHHPGPLPSSLTPNLINRFWSKEGYTAFPDVLSYLRNLSSQPSRLPSASPRLVVGVITNSDDRVPDVLSSLGLRVNHLRHGSKIEKEAMQEQPQTDIDFCIMSYDVGCEKPSSEIFDAATSMLGSILAAEGTEFEKQDWDLLYVGDEVKKDAQGAIQAGWDAVIVDRGGEKDLAYEGDAPGVEGFIEVEGKQVVILDSFGALGSFGGYGLLKIE
;
A
#
# COMPACT_ATOMS: atom_id res chain seq x y z
N MET A 1 -27.31 -23.29 -34.25
CA MET A 1 -27.16 -24.02 -32.97
C MET A 1 -25.77 -24.61 -32.95
N VAL A 2 -24.85 -23.95 -32.26
CA VAL A 2 -23.47 -24.41 -32.10
C VAL A 2 -23.30 -24.81 -30.63
N ASP A 3 -22.94 -26.07 -30.47
CA ASP A 3 -22.69 -26.78 -29.22
C ASP A 3 -21.60 -26.07 -28.40
N ARG A 4 -21.94 -25.65 -27.18
CA ARG A 4 -21.01 -25.12 -26.19
C ARG A 4 -20.57 -26.26 -25.27
N SER A 5 -19.73 -27.16 -25.80
CA SER A 5 -19.05 -28.15 -24.98
C SER A 5 -17.87 -27.50 -24.23
N LYS A 6 -18.11 -27.20 -22.95
CA LYS A 6 -17.16 -27.13 -21.83
C LYS A 6 -15.67 -27.20 -22.20
N SER A 7 -15.01 -26.03 -22.31
CA SER A 7 -13.57 -25.94 -22.05
C SER A 7 -13.37 -25.61 -20.58
N SER A 8 -13.33 -26.66 -19.75
CA SER A 8 -12.82 -26.55 -18.39
C SER A 8 -11.34 -26.19 -18.48
N HIS A 9 -11.02 -24.90 -18.33
CA HIS A 9 -9.65 -24.50 -18.04
C HIS A 9 -9.27 -25.15 -16.70
N PRO A 10 -8.20 -25.96 -16.66
CA PRO A 10 -7.69 -26.45 -15.39
C PRO A 10 -7.18 -25.23 -14.62
N LEU A 11 -7.94 -24.84 -13.60
CA LEU A 11 -7.45 -24.01 -12.51
C LEU A 11 -6.15 -24.66 -12.03
N PHE A 12 -5.03 -24.00 -12.32
CA PHE A 12 -3.73 -24.31 -11.72
C PHE A 12 -3.81 -23.94 -10.24
N HIS A 13 -4.50 -24.79 -9.48
CA HIS A 13 -4.51 -24.78 -8.03
C HIS A 13 -3.21 -25.43 -7.56
N TYR A 14 -2.08 -24.75 -7.78
CA TYR A 14 -0.86 -25.12 -7.06
C TYR A 14 -1.03 -24.68 -5.61
N LEU A 15 -1.44 -25.63 -4.79
CA LEU A 15 -1.22 -25.64 -3.36
C LEU A 15 0.26 -25.28 -3.10
N PHE A 16 0.51 -24.05 -2.65
CA PHE A 16 1.72 -23.74 -1.90
C PHE A 16 1.67 -24.52 -0.58
N HIS A 17 1.98 -25.82 -0.64
CA HIS A 17 2.22 -26.63 0.54
C HIS A 17 3.51 -26.10 1.20
N SER A 18 3.33 -25.22 2.18
CA SER A 18 4.24 -25.02 3.31
C SER A 18 5.74 -25.01 2.94
N THR A 19 6.19 -23.98 2.23
CA THR A 19 7.54 -23.47 2.52
C THR A 19 7.37 -22.58 3.74
N SER A 20 7.86 -23.05 4.90
CA SER A 20 7.98 -22.24 6.11
C SER A 20 8.46 -20.84 5.74
N LEU A 21 7.82 -19.78 6.27
CA LEU A 21 8.19 -18.37 6.12
C LEU A 21 9.66 -18.07 6.53
N THR A 22 10.41 -19.09 6.95
CA THR A 22 11.82 -19.06 7.37
C THR A 22 12.82 -19.38 6.26
N ASP A 23 12.40 -19.92 5.11
CA ASP A 23 13.35 -20.24 4.03
C ASP A 23 13.73 -18.93 3.29
N PRO A 24 15.03 -18.64 3.08
CA PRO A 24 15.43 -17.45 2.33
C PRO A 24 14.92 -17.51 0.89
N PRO A 25 14.64 -16.37 0.23
CA PRO A 25 14.08 -16.34 -1.12
C PRO A 25 14.86 -17.17 -2.15
N SER A 26 16.19 -17.21 -2.02
CA SER A 26 17.06 -18.04 -2.86
C SER A 26 16.76 -19.54 -2.77
N LYS A 27 16.41 -20.03 -1.58
CA LYS A 27 16.07 -21.43 -1.33
C LYS A 27 14.67 -21.75 -1.86
N VAL A 28 13.72 -20.83 -1.71
CA VAL A 28 12.38 -20.95 -2.31
C VAL A 28 12.51 -21.06 -3.83
N ILE A 29 13.20 -20.11 -4.48
CA ILE A 29 13.45 -20.11 -5.93
C ILE A 29 14.08 -21.44 -6.37
N THR A 30 15.15 -21.87 -5.72
CA THR A 30 15.83 -23.12 -6.09
C THR A 30 14.90 -24.32 -5.97
N LYS A 31 14.15 -24.45 -4.87
CA LYS A 31 13.18 -25.54 -4.68
C LYS A 31 12.05 -25.51 -5.69
N THR A 32 11.62 -24.34 -6.13
CA THR A 32 10.57 -24.18 -7.14
C THR A 32 11.06 -24.62 -8.51
N PHE A 33 12.23 -24.17 -8.96
CA PHE A 33 12.66 -24.37 -10.34
C PHE A 33 13.45 -25.66 -10.57
N GLN A 34 14.18 -26.17 -9.57
CA GLN A 34 15.04 -27.35 -9.73
C GLN A 34 14.30 -28.62 -10.18
N PRO A 35 13.08 -28.94 -9.69
CA PRO A 35 12.32 -30.11 -10.15
C PRO A 35 11.92 -30.06 -11.63
N HIS A 36 11.94 -28.87 -12.23
CA HIS A 36 11.48 -28.63 -13.61
C HIS A 36 12.61 -28.34 -14.60
N HIS A 37 13.88 -28.46 -14.18
CA HIS A 37 15.04 -28.19 -15.02
C HIS A 37 15.98 -29.40 -15.07
N PRO A 38 16.30 -29.93 -16.27
CA PRO A 38 17.23 -31.06 -16.41
C PRO A 38 18.67 -30.57 -16.17
N GLY A 39 19.14 -30.67 -14.93
CA GLY A 39 20.50 -30.31 -14.51
C GLY A 39 20.56 -29.07 -13.61
N PRO A 40 21.78 -28.59 -13.30
CA PRO A 40 21.96 -27.42 -12.44
C PRO A 40 21.22 -26.20 -12.99
N LEU A 41 20.54 -25.46 -12.12
CA LEU A 41 19.94 -24.19 -12.50
C LEU A 41 21.03 -23.18 -12.91
N PRO A 42 20.75 -22.28 -13.88
CA PRO A 42 21.66 -21.19 -14.21
C PRO A 42 21.99 -20.35 -12.98
N SER A 43 23.28 -20.05 -12.77
CA SER A 43 23.73 -19.26 -11.61
C SER A 43 23.12 -17.86 -11.56
N SER A 44 22.69 -17.32 -12.70
CA SER A 44 22.02 -16.02 -12.81
C SER A 44 20.53 -16.06 -12.49
N LEU A 45 19.89 -17.24 -12.40
CA LEU A 45 18.44 -17.35 -12.21
C LEU A 45 17.98 -16.66 -10.92
N THR A 46 18.57 -17.05 -9.79
CA THR A 46 18.24 -16.51 -8.47
C THR A 46 18.51 -15.00 -8.36
N PRO A 47 19.71 -14.47 -8.66
CA PRO A 47 19.94 -13.03 -8.56
C PRO A 47 19.06 -12.22 -9.51
N ASN A 48 18.76 -12.72 -10.73
CA ASN A 48 17.87 -12.01 -11.65
C ASN A 48 16.42 -11.99 -11.15
N LEU A 49 15.91 -13.10 -10.61
CA LEU A 49 14.56 -13.14 -10.06
C LEU A 49 14.43 -12.24 -8.82
N ILE A 50 15.42 -12.26 -7.94
CA ILE A 50 15.45 -11.35 -6.78
C ILE A 50 15.48 -9.89 -7.25
N ASN A 51 16.39 -9.52 -8.16
CA ASN A 51 16.46 -8.17 -8.72
C ASN A 51 15.14 -7.74 -9.36
N ARG A 52 14.53 -8.62 -10.16
CA ARG A 52 13.24 -8.34 -10.81
C ARG A 52 12.15 -8.11 -9.77
N PHE A 53 12.13 -8.89 -8.70
CA PHE A 53 11.09 -8.80 -7.67
C PHE A 53 11.34 -7.69 -6.64
N TRP A 54 12.55 -7.14 -6.56
CA TRP A 54 12.92 -6.02 -5.67
C TRP A 54 13.00 -4.67 -6.39
N SER A 55 12.61 -4.61 -7.67
CA SER A 55 12.72 -3.38 -8.45
C SER A 55 11.56 -3.19 -9.42
N LYS A 56 11.51 -1.99 -10.01
CA LYS A 56 10.60 -1.59 -11.09
C LYS A 56 10.55 -2.57 -12.26
N GLU A 57 11.48 -3.49 -12.40
CA GLU A 57 11.40 -4.53 -13.43
C GLU A 57 10.17 -5.43 -13.23
N GLY A 58 9.81 -5.74 -11.98
CA GLY A 58 8.70 -6.62 -11.62
C GLY A 58 7.35 -5.92 -11.51
N TYR A 59 7.31 -4.59 -11.56
CA TYR A 59 6.11 -3.81 -11.22
C TYR A 59 5.86 -2.70 -12.25
N THR A 60 4.61 -2.27 -12.35
CA THR A 60 4.23 -1.10 -13.14
C THR A 60 3.33 -0.25 -12.28
N ALA A 61 3.78 0.97 -11.97
CA ALA A 61 2.94 1.94 -11.27
C ALA A 61 1.96 2.58 -12.24
N PHE A 62 0.74 2.84 -11.79
CA PHE A 62 -0.19 3.68 -12.53
C PHE A 62 0.39 5.12 -12.59
N PRO A 63 0.45 5.75 -13.78
CA PRO A 63 1.05 7.08 -13.91
C PRO A 63 0.37 8.18 -13.08
N ASP A 64 -0.95 8.07 -12.86
CA ASP A 64 -1.72 9.00 -12.03
C ASP A 64 -1.23 8.98 -10.57
N VAL A 65 -0.94 7.80 -10.01
CA VAL A 65 -0.44 7.64 -8.64
C VAL A 65 0.90 8.33 -8.45
N LEU A 66 1.86 8.10 -9.35
CA LEU A 66 3.20 8.67 -9.24
C LEU A 66 3.16 10.21 -9.31
N SER A 67 2.42 10.75 -10.27
CA SER A 67 2.27 12.19 -10.43
C SER A 67 1.55 12.81 -9.23
N TYR A 68 0.50 12.16 -8.74
CA TYR A 68 -0.27 12.65 -7.60
C TYR A 68 0.58 12.71 -6.32
N LEU A 69 1.29 11.63 -5.97
CA LEU A 69 2.12 11.58 -4.76
C LEU A 69 3.25 12.62 -4.80
N ARG A 70 3.86 12.84 -5.97
CA ARG A 70 4.90 13.87 -6.15
C ARG A 70 4.35 15.29 -6.06
N ASN A 71 3.16 15.53 -6.59
CA ASN A 71 2.51 16.83 -6.47
C ASN A 71 2.10 17.09 -5.02
N LEU A 72 1.51 16.10 -4.36
CA LEU A 72 1.14 16.16 -2.95
C LEU A 72 2.37 16.41 -2.08
N SER A 73 3.49 15.74 -2.37
CA SER A 73 4.76 15.93 -1.67
C SER A 73 5.43 17.28 -1.92
N SER A 74 4.92 18.14 -2.81
CA SER A 74 5.43 19.50 -2.98
C SER A 74 4.67 20.54 -2.15
N GLN A 75 3.56 20.14 -1.51
CA GLN A 75 2.70 21.06 -0.78
C GLN A 75 3.29 21.49 0.56
N PRO A 76 2.97 22.73 1.02
CA PRO A 76 3.39 23.21 2.34
C PRO A 76 2.91 22.32 3.49
N SER A 77 1.74 21.67 3.35
CA SER A 77 1.17 20.74 4.34
C SER A 77 2.05 19.53 4.65
N ARG A 78 3.02 19.22 3.78
CA ARG A 78 3.96 18.11 3.94
C ARG A 78 5.20 18.47 4.77
N LEU A 79 5.37 19.73 5.15
CA LEU A 79 6.48 20.16 6.00
C LEU A 79 6.21 19.80 7.48
N PRO A 80 7.23 19.38 8.26
CA PRO A 80 7.07 19.10 9.69
C PRO A 80 6.45 20.24 10.50
N SER A 81 6.70 21.50 10.11
CA SER A 81 6.16 22.69 10.79
C SER A 81 4.78 23.11 10.30
N ALA A 82 4.14 22.33 9.42
CA ALA A 82 2.87 22.71 8.80
C ALA A 82 1.70 22.63 9.78
N SER A 83 0.73 23.53 9.61
CA SER A 83 -0.57 23.46 10.26
C SER A 83 -1.62 23.95 9.25
N PRO A 84 -2.47 23.06 8.71
CA PRO A 84 -2.57 21.63 8.98
C PRO A 84 -1.47 20.77 8.31
N ARG A 85 -1.10 19.65 8.95
CA ARG A 85 -0.01 18.72 8.57
C ARG A 85 -0.56 17.48 7.84
N LEU A 86 0.11 17.05 6.78
CA LEU A 86 -0.22 15.84 6.01
C LEU A 86 0.95 14.84 6.01
N VAL A 87 0.72 13.64 6.54
CA VAL A 87 1.68 12.52 6.49
C VAL A 87 1.13 11.43 5.57
N VAL A 88 1.97 10.87 4.71
CA VAL A 88 1.60 9.84 3.74
C VAL A 88 2.39 8.56 4.01
N GLY A 89 1.68 7.51 4.42
CA GLY A 89 2.27 6.19 4.66
C GLY A 89 1.79 5.14 3.65
N VAL A 90 2.52 4.03 3.58
CA VAL A 90 2.07 2.80 2.90
C VAL A 90 1.76 1.73 3.93
N ILE A 91 0.61 1.06 3.82
CA ILE A 91 0.25 -0.11 4.63
C ILE A 91 -0.07 -1.25 3.67
N THR A 92 0.65 -2.39 3.77
CA THR A 92 0.54 -3.46 2.76
C THR A 92 0.77 -4.88 3.33
N ASN A 93 0.07 -5.85 2.75
CA ASN A 93 0.32 -7.28 2.97
C ASN A 93 1.50 -7.69 2.07
N SER A 94 2.72 -7.48 2.54
CA SER A 94 3.96 -7.74 1.80
C SER A 94 5.13 -7.92 2.76
N ASP A 95 6.33 -8.15 2.19
CA ASP A 95 7.59 -8.24 2.92
C ASP A 95 8.41 -6.96 2.86
N ASP A 96 9.59 -6.98 3.47
CA ASP A 96 10.45 -5.83 3.76
C ASP A 96 11.02 -5.11 2.52
N ARG A 97 10.83 -5.66 1.31
CA ARG A 97 11.30 -5.07 0.05
C ARG A 97 10.55 -3.83 -0.41
N VAL A 98 9.35 -3.60 0.11
CA VAL A 98 8.40 -2.61 -0.44
C VAL A 98 9.00 -1.21 -0.60
N PRO A 99 9.73 -0.65 0.40
CA PRO A 99 10.36 0.65 0.25
C PRO A 99 11.33 0.73 -0.94
N ASP A 100 12.08 -0.34 -1.21
CA ASP A 100 13.05 -0.39 -2.30
C ASP A 100 12.38 -0.51 -3.67
N VAL A 101 11.29 -1.29 -3.74
CA VAL A 101 10.44 -1.37 -4.94
C VAL A 101 9.88 0.01 -5.27
N LEU A 102 9.29 0.70 -4.31
CA LEU A 102 8.72 2.04 -4.49
C LEU A 102 9.79 3.08 -4.88
N SER A 103 10.97 3.00 -4.25
CA SER A 103 12.11 3.85 -4.60
C SER A 103 12.57 3.61 -6.04
N SER A 104 12.65 2.36 -6.47
CA SER A 104 13.02 2.00 -7.84
C SER A 104 11.99 2.44 -8.89
N LEU A 105 10.72 2.58 -8.52
CA LEU A 105 9.65 3.17 -9.33
C LEU A 105 9.73 4.71 -9.39
N GLY A 106 10.68 5.31 -8.68
CA GLY A 106 11.00 6.73 -8.72
C GLY A 106 10.27 7.57 -7.68
N LEU A 107 9.76 6.97 -6.61
CA LEU A 107 9.27 7.71 -5.45
C LEU A 107 10.42 7.95 -4.46
N ARG A 108 10.39 9.09 -3.77
CA ARG A 108 11.26 9.36 -2.62
C ARG A 108 10.60 8.73 -1.39
N VAL A 109 11.17 7.64 -0.89
CA VAL A 109 10.60 6.89 0.24
C VAL A 109 11.51 7.03 1.44
N ASN A 110 10.95 7.38 2.59
CA ASN A 110 11.64 7.23 3.86
C ASN A 110 11.49 5.79 4.34
N HIS A 111 12.61 5.12 4.65
CA HIS A 111 12.65 3.72 5.07
C HIS A 111 12.23 3.49 6.54
N LEU A 112 11.49 4.42 7.13
CA LEU A 112 10.82 4.20 8.42
C LEU A 112 9.78 3.09 8.29
N ARG A 113 9.87 2.11 9.19
CA ARG A 113 8.99 0.94 9.22
C ARG A 113 8.70 0.52 10.66
N HIS A 114 7.79 -0.43 10.84
CA HIS A 114 7.45 -0.90 12.19
C HIS A 114 8.73 -1.33 12.96
N GLY A 115 8.90 -0.79 14.17
CA GLY A 115 10.09 -1.00 14.99
C GLY A 115 11.30 -0.11 14.68
N SER A 116 11.25 0.76 13.66
CA SER A 116 12.30 1.75 13.40
C SER A 116 12.46 2.70 14.60
N LYS A 117 13.72 3.03 14.92
CA LYS A 117 14.04 4.10 15.86
C LYS A 117 14.19 5.40 15.08
N ILE A 118 13.52 6.46 15.54
CA ILE A 118 13.58 7.77 14.92
C ILE A 118 14.50 8.66 15.77
N GLU A 119 15.63 9.04 15.20
CA GLU A 119 16.55 9.99 15.81
C GLU A 119 16.16 11.41 15.38
N LYS A 120 15.95 12.31 16.34
CA LYS A 120 15.44 13.67 16.09
C LYS A 120 16.31 14.47 15.12
N GLU A 121 17.62 14.34 15.25
CA GLU A 121 18.61 15.01 14.41
C GLU A 121 18.51 14.54 12.96
N ALA A 122 18.29 13.23 12.74
CA ALA A 122 18.17 12.66 11.41
C ALA A 122 16.92 13.16 10.67
N MET A 123 15.83 13.52 11.36
CA MET A 123 14.61 14.01 10.74
C MET A 123 14.70 15.46 10.24
N GLN A 124 15.47 16.32 10.89
CA GLN A 124 15.57 17.74 10.54
C GLN A 124 16.33 17.99 9.23
N GLU A 125 17.19 17.04 8.84
CA GLU A 125 18.00 17.11 7.63
C GLU A 125 17.44 16.27 6.47
N GLN A 126 16.33 15.54 6.67
CA GLN A 126 15.80 14.68 5.62
C GLN A 126 15.18 15.49 4.49
N PRO A 127 15.50 15.14 3.22
CA PRO A 127 14.81 15.74 2.09
C PRO A 127 13.33 15.34 2.11
N GLN A 128 12.49 16.24 1.61
CA GLN A 128 11.06 15.98 1.48
C GLN A 128 10.81 14.70 0.68
N THR A 129 10.05 13.77 1.26
CA THR A 129 9.72 12.47 0.69
C THR A 129 8.32 12.46 0.11
N ASP A 130 8.08 11.55 -0.83
CA ASP A 130 6.75 11.25 -1.34
C ASP A 130 5.98 10.38 -0.34
N ILE A 131 6.68 9.46 0.33
CA ILE A 131 6.17 8.53 1.34
C ILE A 131 7.03 8.65 2.62
N ASP A 132 6.36 8.87 3.75
CA ASP A 132 6.96 9.15 5.06
C ASP A 132 7.31 7.88 5.85
N PHE A 133 6.58 6.78 5.63
CA PHE A 133 6.86 5.48 6.24
C PHE A 133 6.13 4.34 5.51
N CYS A 134 6.58 3.10 5.75
CA CYS A 134 5.96 1.89 5.24
C CYS A 134 5.68 0.89 6.39
N ILE A 135 4.47 0.37 6.44
CA ILE A 135 4.05 -0.70 7.34
C ILE A 135 3.73 -1.93 6.51
N MET A 136 4.49 -3.00 6.73
CA MET A 136 4.32 -4.27 6.04
C MET A 136 3.85 -5.33 7.02
N SER A 137 2.95 -6.21 6.57
CA SER A 137 2.48 -7.35 7.38
C SER A 137 3.63 -8.22 7.90
N TYR A 138 4.74 -8.29 7.16
CA TYR A 138 5.95 -8.99 7.58
C TYR A 138 6.59 -8.38 8.84
N ASP A 139 6.65 -7.05 8.95
CA ASP A 139 7.25 -6.40 10.11
C ASP A 139 6.33 -6.46 11.33
N VAL A 140 5.02 -6.34 11.12
CA VAL A 140 4.01 -6.34 12.19
C VAL A 140 3.69 -7.74 12.69
N GLY A 141 3.77 -8.75 11.82
CA GLY A 141 3.43 -10.14 12.13
C GLY A 141 1.95 -10.50 11.93
N CYS A 142 1.14 -9.57 11.40
CA CYS A 142 -0.26 -9.79 11.03
C CYS A 142 -0.59 -9.09 9.71
N GLU A 143 -1.66 -9.54 9.05
CA GLU A 143 -2.09 -9.01 7.75
C GLU A 143 -3.42 -8.26 7.85
N LYS A 144 -3.67 -7.33 6.93
CA LYS A 144 -5.01 -6.79 6.69
C LYS A 144 -5.98 -7.97 6.45
N PRO A 145 -7.17 -7.99 7.09
CA PRO A 145 -7.85 -6.86 7.71
C PRO A 145 -7.62 -6.66 9.22
N SER A 146 -6.60 -7.29 9.84
CA SER A 146 -6.34 -7.08 11.27
C SER A 146 -6.12 -5.59 11.57
N SER A 147 -6.81 -5.04 12.58
CA SER A 147 -6.65 -3.64 12.97
C SER A 147 -5.23 -3.32 13.45
N GLU A 148 -4.51 -4.34 13.95
CA GLU A 148 -3.15 -4.24 14.48
C GLU A 148 -2.15 -3.64 13.46
N ILE A 149 -2.32 -3.89 12.16
CA ILE A 149 -1.46 -3.31 11.12
C ILE A 149 -1.72 -1.81 10.92
N PHE A 150 -2.96 -1.36 11.14
CA PHE A 150 -3.33 0.06 11.13
C PHE A 150 -2.90 0.75 12.43
N ASP A 151 -2.98 0.05 13.56
CA ASP A 151 -2.45 0.53 14.85
C ASP A 151 -0.91 0.68 14.83
N ALA A 152 -0.22 -0.19 14.08
CA ALA A 152 1.20 -0.03 13.81
C ALA A 152 1.50 1.24 12.99
N ALA A 153 0.62 1.61 12.05
CA ALA A 153 0.74 2.85 11.28
C ALA A 153 0.50 4.10 12.13
N THR A 154 -0.52 4.11 13.00
CA THR A 154 -0.74 5.23 13.93
C THR A 154 0.40 5.36 14.94
N SER A 155 0.97 4.25 15.41
CA SER A 155 2.14 4.25 16.30
C SER A 155 3.38 4.83 15.61
N MET A 156 3.58 4.53 14.33
CA MET A 156 4.65 5.12 13.52
C MET A 156 4.43 6.62 13.32
N LEU A 157 3.21 7.04 12.98
CA LEU A 157 2.84 8.46 12.91
C LEU A 157 3.15 9.17 14.22
N GLY A 158 2.76 8.61 15.36
CA GLY A 158 3.08 9.20 16.67
C GLY A 158 4.58 9.32 16.95
N SER A 159 5.38 8.36 16.49
CA SER A 159 6.84 8.42 16.60
C SER A 159 7.43 9.53 15.73
N ILE A 160 6.92 9.69 14.50
CA ILE A 160 7.29 10.79 13.58
C ILE A 160 6.98 12.13 14.24
N LEU A 161 5.74 12.34 14.70
CA LEU A 161 5.32 13.59 15.33
C LEU A 161 6.14 13.90 16.58
N ALA A 162 6.41 12.91 17.43
CA ALA A 162 7.22 13.10 18.64
C ALA A 162 8.65 13.55 18.32
N ALA A 163 9.20 13.10 17.18
CA ALA A 163 10.49 13.54 16.69
C ALA A 163 10.43 14.95 16.06
N GLU A 164 9.30 15.32 15.45
CA GLU A 164 8.98 16.69 15.00
C GLU A 164 8.66 17.65 16.17
N GLY A 165 8.51 17.13 17.40
CA GLY A 165 8.24 17.92 18.60
C GLY A 165 6.75 18.13 18.91
N THR A 166 5.87 17.33 18.30
CA THR A 166 4.42 17.35 18.51
C THR A 166 3.95 16.00 19.06
N GLU A 167 2.88 15.97 19.86
CA GLU A 167 2.29 14.71 20.34
C GLU A 167 1.14 14.28 19.43
N PHE A 168 0.99 12.97 19.23
CA PHE A 168 -0.15 12.44 18.48
C PHE A 168 -1.37 12.35 19.39
N GLU A 169 -2.43 13.07 18.99
CA GLU A 169 -3.75 12.95 19.57
C GLU A 169 -4.74 12.51 18.47
N LYS A 170 -5.40 11.37 18.66
CA LYS A 170 -6.26 10.76 17.61
C LYS A 170 -7.37 11.72 17.12
N GLN A 171 -7.93 12.53 18.01
CA GLN A 171 -8.97 13.51 17.69
C GLN A 171 -8.52 14.64 16.77
N ASP A 172 -7.22 14.89 16.66
CA ASP A 172 -6.66 15.99 15.85
C ASP A 172 -6.29 15.53 14.44
N TRP A 173 -6.47 14.24 14.13
CA TRP A 173 -6.03 13.63 12.88
C TRP A 173 -7.18 12.94 12.15
N ASP A 174 -7.35 13.34 10.89
CA ASP A 174 -8.14 12.60 9.92
C ASP A 174 -7.30 11.43 9.39
N LEU A 175 -7.68 10.21 9.76
CA LEU A 175 -7.00 8.98 9.34
C LEU A 175 -7.76 8.33 8.19
N LEU A 176 -7.20 8.39 6.98
CA LEU A 176 -7.81 7.84 5.76
C LEU A 176 -6.94 6.74 5.16
N TYR A 177 -7.54 5.59 4.85
CA TYR A 177 -6.91 4.55 4.05
C TYR A 177 -7.46 4.52 2.63
N VAL A 178 -6.56 4.41 1.64
CA VAL A 178 -6.91 4.28 0.23
C VAL A 178 -6.43 2.91 -0.26
N GLY A 179 -7.35 2.07 -0.71
CA GLY A 179 -7.07 0.72 -1.18
C GLY A 179 -7.95 0.31 -2.35
N ASP A 180 -7.90 -0.97 -2.71
CA ASP A 180 -8.65 -1.57 -3.82
C ASP A 180 -9.51 -2.77 -3.37
N GLU A 181 -9.29 -3.31 -2.16
CA GLU A 181 -10.03 -4.46 -1.64
C GLU A 181 -11.01 -4.09 -0.52
N VAL A 182 -12.32 -4.34 -0.71
CA VAL A 182 -13.35 -4.06 0.32
C VAL A 182 -13.00 -4.67 1.68
N LYS A 183 -12.67 -5.97 1.70
CA LYS A 183 -12.43 -6.69 2.95
C LYS A 183 -11.11 -6.31 3.60
N LYS A 184 -10.01 -6.33 2.86
CA LYS A 184 -8.68 -6.08 3.45
C LYS A 184 -8.48 -4.60 3.78
N ASP A 185 -8.94 -3.73 2.90
CA ASP A 185 -8.62 -2.31 2.96
C ASP A 185 -9.70 -1.54 3.69
N ALA A 186 -10.92 -1.53 3.16
CA ALA A 186 -11.99 -0.71 3.70
C ALA A 186 -12.46 -1.22 5.06
N GLN A 187 -12.79 -2.51 5.17
CA GLN A 187 -13.23 -3.08 6.45
C GLN A 187 -12.12 -3.03 7.51
N GLY A 188 -10.87 -3.35 7.15
CA GLY A 188 -9.74 -3.27 8.07
C GLY A 188 -9.52 -1.86 8.62
N ALA A 189 -9.53 -0.85 7.74
CA ALA A 189 -9.38 0.55 8.13
C ALA A 189 -10.53 1.00 9.05
N ILE A 190 -11.78 0.69 8.69
CA ILE A 190 -12.95 1.08 9.47
C ILE A 190 -12.95 0.45 10.86
N GLN A 191 -12.57 -0.82 10.98
CA GLN A 191 -12.45 -1.51 12.27
C GLN A 191 -11.34 -0.92 13.15
N ALA A 192 -10.27 -0.38 12.55
CA ALA A 192 -9.25 0.40 13.26
C ALA A 192 -9.68 1.84 13.59
N GLY A 193 -10.89 2.24 13.18
CA GLY A 193 -11.43 3.59 13.38
C GLY A 193 -10.84 4.63 12.44
N TRP A 194 -10.34 4.21 11.27
CA TRP A 194 -9.99 5.08 10.15
C TRP A 194 -11.22 5.23 9.23
N ASP A 195 -11.14 6.19 8.32
CA ASP A 195 -12.00 6.24 7.14
C ASP A 195 -11.34 5.48 5.99
N ALA A 196 -12.14 5.16 4.98
CA ALA A 196 -11.69 4.38 3.84
C ALA A 196 -12.25 4.92 2.53
N VAL A 197 -11.44 4.80 1.49
CA VAL A 197 -11.82 5.01 0.09
C VAL A 197 -11.27 3.86 -0.74
N ILE A 198 -12.08 3.42 -1.71
CA ILE A 198 -11.68 2.41 -2.69
C ILE A 198 -11.36 3.12 -4.00
N VAL A 199 -10.26 2.74 -4.65
CA VAL A 199 -9.96 3.15 -6.03
C VAL A 199 -10.21 1.96 -6.94
N ASP A 200 -11.22 2.06 -7.81
CA ASP A 200 -11.49 1.02 -8.79
C ASP A 200 -10.40 1.02 -9.87
N ARG A 201 -9.79 -0.15 -10.08
CA ARG A 201 -8.81 -0.41 -11.14
C ARG A 201 -9.29 -1.49 -12.11
N GLY A 202 -10.60 -1.77 -12.14
CA GLY A 202 -11.24 -2.78 -12.98
C GLY A 202 -11.27 -4.18 -12.36
N GLY A 203 -11.29 -4.28 -11.02
CA GLY A 203 -11.37 -5.54 -10.27
C GLY A 203 -12.79 -6.13 -10.18
N GLU A 204 -12.94 -7.29 -9.52
CA GLU A 204 -14.28 -7.90 -9.28
C GLU A 204 -15.16 -6.93 -8.47
N LYS A 205 -16.22 -6.42 -9.11
CA LYS A 205 -17.16 -5.49 -8.48
C LYS A 205 -18.15 -6.26 -7.61
N ASP A 206 -18.09 -6.04 -6.30
CA ASP A 206 -19.29 -6.11 -5.47
C ASP A 206 -20.12 -4.83 -5.71
N LEU A 207 -21.42 -5.00 -5.89
CA LEU A 207 -22.36 -4.01 -6.43
C LEU A 207 -22.25 -2.64 -5.73
N ALA A 208 -21.79 -1.62 -6.46
CA ALA A 208 -21.75 -0.22 -6.02
C ALA A 208 -22.99 0.55 -6.51
N TYR A 209 -23.46 1.52 -5.72
CA TYR A 209 -24.43 2.54 -6.15
C TYR A 209 -23.72 3.69 -6.84
N GLU A 210 -24.20 4.16 -8.00
CA GLU A 210 -23.58 5.27 -8.75
C GLU A 210 -23.60 6.61 -7.98
N GLY A 211 -22.50 7.37 -8.06
CA GLY A 211 -22.37 8.70 -7.46
C GLY A 211 -22.43 9.85 -8.47
N ASP A 212 -22.91 11.03 -8.04
CA ASP A 212 -23.08 12.22 -8.91
C ASP A 212 -21.81 13.11 -9.02
N ALA A 213 -20.76 12.84 -8.25
CA ALA A 213 -19.55 13.66 -8.19
C ALA A 213 -18.49 13.23 -9.23
N PRO A 214 -17.77 14.16 -9.89
CA PRO A 214 -16.72 13.80 -10.84
C PRO A 214 -15.63 12.92 -10.20
N GLY A 215 -15.36 11.77 -10.81
CA GLY A 215 -14.37 10.81 -10.34
C GLY A 215 -14.88 9.84 -9.25
N VAL A 216 -16.13 9.98 -8.79
CA VAL A 216 -16.78 9.02 -7.89
C VAL A 216 -17.59 8.05 -8.73
N GLU A 217 -17.19 6.78 -8.77
CA GLU A 217 -17.98 5.74 -9.43
C GLU A 217 -19.17 5.32 -8.58
N GLY A 218 -19.05 5.44 -7.26
CA GLY A 218 -20.13 5.03 -6.38
C GLY A 218 -19.77 4.94 -4.91
N PHE A 219 -20.58 4.19 -4.18
CA PHE A 219 -20.33 3.84 -2.78
C PHE A 219 -20.73 2.40 -2.46
N ILE A 220 -20.09 1.84 -1.43
CA ILE A 220 -20.41 0.55 -0.82
C ILE A 220 -20.56 0.70 0.69
N GLU A 221 -21.48 -0.04 1.29
CA GLU A 221 -21.65 -0.06 2.76
C GLU A 221 -20.70 -1.10 3.38
N VAL A 222 -19.84 -0.65 4.28
CA VAL A 222 -18.88 -1.50 5.00
C VAL A 222 -18.96 -1.16 6.48
N GLU A 223 -19.31 -2.14 7.32
CA GLU A 223 -19.45 -1.96 8.78
C GLU A 223 -20.36 -0.77 9.16
N GLY A 224 -21.42 -0.54 8.37
CA GLY A 224 -22.37 0.56 8.59
C GLY A 224 -21.88 1.96 8.17
N LYS A 225 -20.70 2.06 7.54
CA LYS A 225 -20.20 3.30 6.92
C LYS A 225 -20.32 3.24 5.40
N GLN A 226 -20.60 4.40 4.78
CA GLN A 226 -20.49 4.55 3.33
C GLN A 226 -19.02 4.77 2.93
N VAL A 227 -18.48 3.86 2.13
CA VAL A 227 -17.14 3.93 1.56
C VAL A 227 -17.25 4.34 0.11
N VAL A 228 -16.61 5.46 -0.24
CA VAL A 228 -16.61 6.01 -1.59
C VAL A 228 -15.70 5.18 -2.50
N ILE A 229 -16.15 4.94 -3.73
CA ILE A 229 -15.41 4.28 -4.79
C ILE A 229 -15.04 5.35 -5.83
N LEU A 230 -13.75 5.47 -6.10
CA LEU A 230 -13.16 6.43 -7.03
C LEU A 230 -12.68 5.74 -8.30
N ASP A 231 -12.78 6.40 -9.45
CA ASP A 231 -12.31 5.88 -10.74
C ASP A 231 -10.79 5.99 -10.93
N SER A 232 -10.13 6.80 -10.11
CA SER A 232 -8.74 7.18 -10.26
C SER A 232 -8.15 7.72 -8.97
N PHE A 233 -6.83 7.71 -8.87
CA PHE A 233 -6.14 8.30 -7.72
C PHE A 233 -6.29 9.82 -7.71
N GLY A 234 -6.44 10.45 -8.88
CA GLY A 234 -6.66 11.89 -9.01
C GLY A 234 -7.95 12.38 -8.35
N ALA A 235 -8.99 11.53 -8.35
CA ALA A 235 -10.28 11.86 -7.74
C ALA A 235 -10.21 12.03 -6.20
N LEU A 236 -9.13 11.57 -5.55
CA LEU A 236 -8.87 11.82 -4.12
C LEU A 236 -8.86 13.32 -3.78
N GLY A 237 -8.42 14.16 -4.71
CA GLY A 237 -8.41 15.61 -4.51
C GLY A 237 -9.80 16.25 -4.61
N SER A 238 -10.77 15.60 -5.26
CA SER A 238 -12.06 16.21 -5.59
C SER A 238 -13.26 15.64 -4.85
N PHE A 239 -13.21 14.40 -4.33
CA PHE A 239 -14.39 13.73 -3.75
C PHE A 239 -14.90 14.34 -2.42
N GLY A 240 -14.13 15.25 -1.80
CA GLY A 240 -14.55 16.00 -0.62
C GLY A 240 -14.01 15.43 0.70
N GLY A 241 -14.30 16.11 1.82
CA GLY A 241 -13.91 15.67 3.17
C GLY A 241 -12.44 15.93 3.56
N TYR A 242 -11.49 15.84 2.62
CA TYR A 242 -10.05 15.92 2.93
C TYR A 242 -9.37 17.05 2.15
N GLY A 243 -9.38 18.26 2.71
CA GLY A 243 -8.84 19.46 2.04
C GLY A 243 -7.35 19.37 1.69
N LEU A 244 -6.57 18.65 2.49
CA LEU A 244 -5.13 18.46 2.28
C LEU A 244 -4.78 17.53 1.12
N LEU A 245 -5.75 16.80 0.56
CA LEU A 245 -5.52 15.94 -0.60
C LEU A 245 -5.68 16.69 -1.92
N LYS A 246 -6.21 17.92 -1.91
CA LYS A 246 -6.35 18.74 -3.12
C LYS A 246 -4.98 19.11 -3.68
N ILE A 247 -4.77 18.87 -4.97
CA ILE A 247 -3.61 19.39 -5.70
C ILE A 247 -4.04 20.69 -6.39
N GLU A 248 -3.36 21.79 -6.06
CA GLU A 248 -3.53 23.11 -6.69
C GLU A 248 -2.91 23.18 -8.08
#